data_AF-A0A101GXQ4-F1
#
_entry.id   AF-A0A101GXQ4-F1
#
_cell.length_a   1.000
_cell.length_b   1.000
_cell.length_c   1.000
_cell.angle_alpha   90.00
_cell.angle_beta   90.00
_cell.angle_gamma   90.00
#
_symmetry.space_group_name_H-M   'P 1'
#
loop_
_entity.id
_entity.type
_entity.pdbx_description
1 polymer ?
#
loop_
_entity_poly.entity_id
_entity_poly.type
_entity_poly.pdbx_seq_one_letter_code
_entity_poly.pdbx_strand_id
1 'polypeptide(L)'
;MKKNRSLHSICRWTFNAGRGGFVPENIRPTWNDKNFSTVAMIKLVKDKIAPRLPDYVELGIELHYDFEFNEKTASDIADVLVESGLYLAMVTPGAHRYYAYGGIASLDPEERKSAEEFGERTVALTYGPLRKAWHPDPSKYPTIVIWNGSFGYDLASVGI
;
A
#
# COMPACT_ATOMS: atom_id res chain seq x y z
N MET A 1 -24.98 -20.85 -10.69
CA MET A 1 -23.73 -21.04 -9.92
C MET A 1 -23.02 -19.70 -9.83
N LYS A 2 -22.69 -19.18 -8.63
CA LYS A 2 -21.76 -18.05 -8.53
C LYS A 2 -20.47 -18.49 -9.22
N LYS A 3 -20.12 -17.85 -10.34
CA LYS A 3 -18.83 -18.08 -11.01
C LYS A 3 -17.77 -17.74 -9.96
N ASN A 4 -16.95 -18.71 -9.54
CA ASN A 4 -15.88 -18.43 -8.59
C ASN A 4 -15.04 -17.29 -9.17
N ARG A 5 -15.04 -16.16 -8.47
CA ARG A 5 -14.23 -15.00 -8.86
C ARG A 5 -12.79 -15.30 -8.49
N SER A 6 -11.86 -15.01 -9.39
CA SER A 6 -10.44 -15.05 -9.07
C SER A 6 -10.06 -13.69 -8.49
N LEU A 7 -9.60 -13.66 -7.24
CA LEU A 7 -9.22 -12.43 -6.57
C LEU A 7 -7.78 -12.08 -6.93
N HIS A 8 -7.58 -10.89 -7.48
CA HIS A 8 -6.28 -10.35 -7.82
C HIS A 8 -6.15 -8.94 -7.26
N SER A 9 -4.93 -8.53 -6.96
CA SER A 9 -4.64 -7.20 -6.46
C SER A 9 -3.43 -6.61 -7.16
N ILE A 10 -3.42 -5.29 -7.25
CA ILE A 10 -2.33 -4.51 -7.84
C ILE A 10 -1.85 -3.54 -6.79
N CYS A 11 -0.55 -3.58 -6.50
CA CYS A 11 0.02 -2.62 -5.58
C CYS A 11 0.59 -1.40 -6.27
N ARG A 12 0.38 -0.23 -5.66
CA ARG A 12 0.89 1.05 -6.16
C ARG A 12 2.40 1.05 -6.35
N TRP A 13 3.19 0.36 -5.52
CA TRP A 13 4.66 0.39 -5.62
C TRP A 13 5.17 -0.17 -6.94
N THR A 14 4.39 -1.04 -7.60
CA THR A 14 4.76 -1.65 -8.87
C THR A 14 4.80 -0.63 -10.02
N PHE A 15 4.16 0.53 -9.85
CA PHE A 15 4.17 1.65 -10.80
C PHE A 15 5.17 2.73 -10.37
N ASN A 16 6.47 2.44 -10.41
CA ASN A 16 7.51 3.36 -9.98
C ASN A 16 8.43 3.81 -11.12
N ALA A 17 9.16 4.90 -10.90
CA ALA A 17 10.12 5.44 -11.85
C ALA A 17 11.42 4.62 -11.96
N GLY A 18 11.65 3.63 -11.10
CA GLY A 18 12.90 2.91 -10.91
C GLY A 18 13.73 3.55 -9.79
N ARG A 19 13.94 2.81 -8.68
CA ARG A 19 14.61 3.29 -7.46
C ARG A 19 16.15 3.36 -7.56
N GLY A 20 16.74 2.76 -8.58
CA GLY A 20 18.20 2.70 -8.76
C GLY A 20 18.90 1.76 -7.76
N GLY A 21 20.10 2.13 -7.33
CA GLY A 21 20.97 1.35 -6.43
C GLY A 21 22.23 0.91 -7.14
N PHE A 22 22.22 -0.31 -7.70
CA PHE A 22 23.29 -0.81 -8.57
C PHE A 22 23.13 -0.38 -10.04
N VAL A 23 22.01 0.26 -10.38
CA VAL A 23 21.68 0.78 -11.70
C VAL A 23 21.18 2.22 -11.58
N PRO A 24 21.18 3.02 -12.67
CA PRO A 24 20.60 4.36 -12.64
C PRO A 24 19.15 4.36 -12.17
N GLU A 25 18.80 5.35 -11.37
CA GLU A 25 17.42 5.60 -10.98
C GLU A 25 16.61 6.26 -12.11
N ASN A 26 15.30 6.36 -11.90
CA ASN A 26 14.41 7.20 -12.71
C ASN A 26 14.35 6.84 -14.21
N ILE A 27 14.42 5.54 -14.52
CA ILE A 27 14.28 4.98 -15.88
C ILE A 27 12.90 5.30 -16.49
N ARG A 28 11.87 5.53 -15.67
CA ARG A 28 10.50 5.92 -16.09
C ARG A 28 10.05 7.22 -15.39
N PRO A 29 10.58 8.39 -15.77
CA PRO A 29 10.36 9.63 -15.02
C PRO A 29 8.90 10.09 -14.95
N THR A 30 8.07 9.67 -15.90
CA THR A 30 6.63 9.95 -15.88
C THR A 30 5.89 9.23 -14.75
N TRP A 31 6.50 8.22 -14.11
CA TRP A 31 5.89 7.40 -13.05
C TRP A 31 6.40 7.76 -11.65
N ASN A 32 7.13 8.87 -11.51
CA ASN A 32 7.54 9.36 -10.20
C ASN A 32 6.34 9.99 -9.45
N ASP A 33 6.48 10.15 -8.13
CA ASP A 33 5.39 10.59 -7.27
C ASP A 33 4.94 12.05 -7.53
N LYS A 34 5.77 12.85 -8.20
CA LYS A 34 5.40 14.22 -8.61
C LYS A 34 4.44 14.23 -9.80
N ASN A 35 4.61 13.27 -10.71
CA ASN A 35 3.89 13.20 -11.97
C ASN A 35 2.74 12.18 -11.94
N PHE A 36 2.80 11.20 -11.04
CA PHE A 36 1.89 10.06 -11.03
C PHE A 36 1.40 9.75 -9.62
N SER A 37 0.28 10.36 -9.25
CA SER A 37 -0.35 10.13 -7.95
C SER A 37 -1.01 8.74 -7.87
N THR A 38 -1.31 8.30 -6.66
CA THR A 38 -2.11 7.08 -6.43
C THR A 38 -3.49 7.16 -7.07
N VAL A 39 -4.12 8.34 -7.06
CA VAL A 39 -5.39 8.58 -7.77
C VAL A 39 -5.23 8.36 -9.27
N ALA A 40 -4.16 8.88 -9.87
CA ALA A 40 -3.87 8.66 -11.29
C ALA A 40 -3.62 7.18 -11.62
N MET A 41 -2.95 6.45 -10.71
CA MET A 41 -2.73 5.01 -10.86
C MET A 41 -4.04 4.23 -10.82
N ILE A 42 -4.94 4.52 -9.89
CA ILE A 42 -6.24 3.84 -9.80
C ILE A 42 -7.06 4.06 -11.08
N LYS A 43 -7.09 5.29 -11.61
CA LYS A 43 -7.73 5.60 -12.89
C LYS A 43 -7.08 4.83 -14.04
N LEU A 44 -5.75 4.74 -14.08
CA LEU A 44 -5.04 3.92 -15.07
C LEU A 44 -5.43 2.43 -14.96
N VAL A 45 -5.50 1.88 -13.74
CA VAL A 45 -5.95 0.49 -13.54
C VAL A 45 -7.37 0.32 -14.07
N LYS A 46 -8.30 1.21 -13.71
CA LYS A 46 -9.68 1.17 -14.17
C LYS A 46 -9.82 1.27 -15.69
N ASP A 47 -9.12 2.21 -16.31
CA ASP A 47 -9.32 2.55 -17.72
C ASP A 47 -8.51 1.67 -18.67
N LYS A 48 -7.34 1.19 -18.21
CA LYS A 48 -6.36 0.49 -19.04
C LYS A 48 -6.10 -0.94 -18.61
N ILE A 49 -6.25 -1.31 -17.35
CA ILE A 49 -5.91 -2.68 -16.91
C ILE A 49 -7.15 -3.54 -16.78
N ALA A 50 -8.14 -3.10 -15.99
CA ALA A 50 -9.36 -3.86 -15.72
C ALA A 50 -10.09 -4.34 -16.99
N PRO A 51 -10.25 -3.53 -18.07
CA PRO A 51 -10.94 -3.96 -19.28
C PRO A 51 -10.19 -5.04 -20.09
N ARG A 52 -8.92 -5.31 -19.77
CA ARG A 52 -8.09 -6.32 -20.44
C ARG A 52 -8.05 -7.64 -19.66
N LEU A 53 -8.63 -7.69 -18.46
CA LEU A 53 -8.68 -8.89 -17.65
C LEU A 53 -9.95 -9.70 -17.94
N PRO A 54 -9.92 -11.02 -17.75
CA PRO A 54 -11.12 -11.84 -17.87
C PRO A 54 -12.22 -11.40 -16.90
N ASP A 55 -13.49 -11.48 -17.33
CA ASP A 55 -14.66 -11.05 -16.55
C ASP A 55 -14.84 -11.77 -15.21
N TYR A 56 -14.13 -12.87 -14.96
CA TYR A 56 -14.17 -13.58 -13.68
C TYR A 56 -13.14 -13.08 -12.66
N VAL A 57 -12.24 -12.18 -13.06
CA VAL A 57 -11.29 -11.53 -12.15
C VAL A 57 -12.00 -10.41 -11.40
N GLU A 58 -11.74 -10.33 -10.10
CA GLU A 58 -12.11 -9.21 -9.24
C GLU A 58 -10.83 -8.56 -8.74
N LEU A 59 -10.70 -7.26 -8.97
CA LEU A 59 -9.48 -6.50 -8.68
C LEU A 59 -9.58 -5.70 -7.39
N GLY A 60 -8.50 -5.74 -6.61
CA GLY A 60 -8.24 -4.82 -5.52
C GLY A 60 -6.95 -4.01 -5.71
N ILE A 61 -6.78 -2.99 -4.87
CA ILE A 61 -5.61 -2.13 -4.81
C ILE A 61 -4.94 -2.27 -3.45
N GLU A 62 -3.61 -2.28 -3.46
CA GLU A 62 -2.77 -2.36 -2.27
C GLU A 62 -1.91 -1.11 -2.12
N LEU A 63 -1.68 -0.66 -0.88
CA LEU A 63 -1.07 0.64 -0.61
C LEU A 63 -0.14 0.65 0.62
N HIS A 64 0.95 1.40 0.54
CA HIS A 64 1.89 1.70 1.62
C HIS A 64 1.57 3.05 2.27
N TYR A 65 1.36 3.08 3.59
CA TYR A 65 1.16 4.32 4.33
C TYR A 65 2.44 5.16 4.34
N ASP A 66 2.23 6.46 4.16
CA ASP A 66 3.23 7.53 4.06
C ASP A 66 4.29 7.29 2.97
N PHE A 67 3.86 6.55 1.96
CA PHE A 67 4.52 6.46 0.66
C PHE A 67 3.51 6.66 -0.46
N GLU A 68 2.40 5.93 -0.40
CA GLU A 68 1.40 5.85 -1.47
C GLU A 68 0.07 6.46 -1.04
N PHE A 69 -0.16 6.59 0.26
CA PHE A 69 -1.25 7.36 0.84
C PHE A 69 -0.85 7.94 2.19
N ASN A 70 -1.48 9.03 2.59
CA ASN A 70 -1.33 9.63 3.91
C ASN A 70 -2.63 10.35 4.31
N GLU A 71 -2.62 11.07 5.42
CA GLU A 71 -3.76 11.80 5.97
C GLU A 71 -4.37 12.77 4.96
N LYS A 72 -3.55 13.36 4.08
CA LYS A 72 -3.98 14.35 3.10
C LYS A 72 -4.66 13.70 1.90
N THR A 73 -4.24 12.50 1.51
CA THR A 73 -4.69 11.87 0.26
C THR A 73 -5.66 10.71 0.47
N ALA A 74 -5.82 10.21 1.70
CA ALA A 74 -6.61 9.01 1.97
C ALA A 74 -8.09 9.15 1.54
N SER A 75 -8.70 10.33 1.73
CA SER A 75 -10.09 10.55 1.29
C SER A 75 -10.22 10.47 -0.23
N ASP A 76 -9.40 11.23 -0.96
CA ASP A 76 -9.43 11.26 -2.43
C ASP A 76 -9.16 9.88 -3.05
N ILE A 77 -8.25 9.12 -2.43
CA ILE A 77 -7.96 7.73 -2.83
C ILE A 77 -9.19 6.84 -2.60
N ALA A 78 -9.87 6.99 -1.46
CA ALA A 78 -11.07 6.23 -1.19
C ALA A 78 -12.22 6.58 -2.15
N ASP A 79 -12.38 7.87 -2.50
CA ASP A 79 -13.38 8.32 -3.48
C ASP A 79 -13.13 7.69 -4.85
N VAL A 80 -11.89 7.78 -5.37
CA VAL A 80 -11.59 7.22 -6.70
C VAL A 80 -11.68 5.69 -6.73
N LEU A 81 -11.41 4.98 -5.63
CA LEU A 81 -11.63 3.54 -5.54
C LEU A 81 -13.12 3.21 -5.72
N VAL A 82 -13.99 3.89 -4.98
CA VAL A 82 -15.45 3.73 -5.06
C VAL A 82 -15.96 4.07 -6.47
N GLU A 83 -15.56 5.21 -7.02
CA GLU A 83 -15.94 5.64 -8.38
C GLU A 83 -15.48 4.63 -9.45
N SER A 84 -14.31 4.02 -9.26
CA SER A 84 -13.75 3.02 -10.17
C SER A 84 -14.40 1.64 -10.01
N GLY A 85 -15.14 1.39 -8.93
CA GLY A 85 -15.61 0.06 -8.56
C GLY A 85 -14.46 -0.91 -8.23
N LEU A 86 -13.35 -0.38 -7.72
CA LEU A 86 -12.20 -1.14 -7.24
C LEU A 86 -12.19 -1.11 -5.72
N TYR A 87 -11.63 -2.14 -5.09
CA TYR A 87 -11.61 -2.27 -3.64
C TYR A 87 -10.22 -2.05 -3.06
N LEU A 88 -10.15 -1.56 -1.83
CA LEU A 88 -8.93 -1.68 -1.03
C LEU A 88 -8.77 -3.15 -0.61
N ALA A 89 -7.65 -3.77 -0.98
CA ALA A 89 -7.35 -5.17 -0.67
C ALA A 89 -6.29 -5.32 0.42
N MET A 90 -5.34 -4.40 0.50
CA MET A 90 -4.27 -4.47 1.50
C MET A 90 -3.71 -3.09 1.78
N VAL A 91 -3.32 -2.86 3.02
CA VAL A 91 -2.45 -1.75 3.40
C VAL A 91 -1.25 -2.26 4.17
N THR A 92 -0.16 -1.51 4.13
CA THR A 92 1.01 -1.79 4.95
C THR A 92 1.66 -0.48 5.38
N PRO A 93 2.25 -0.38 6.58
CA PRO A 93 3.06 0.78 6.91
C PRO A 93 4.29 0.87 5.97
N GLY A 94 4.54 2.03 5.36
CA GLY A 94 5.75 2.31 4.57
C GLY A 94 7.04 2.45 5.40
N ALA A 95 7.20 1.61 6.42
CA ALA A 95 8.19 1.68 7.49
C ALA A 95 9.64 1.81 6.98
N HIS A 96 9.94 1.17 5.85
CA HIS A 96 11.28 1.11 5.27
C HIS A 96 11.83 2.43 4.72
N ARG A 97 11.06 3.52 4.79
CA ARG A 97 11.54 4.88 4.51
C ARG A 97 12.04 5.61 5.75
N TYR A 98 11.67 5.14 6.93
CA TYR A 98 11.83 5.87 8.19
C TYR A 98 12.68 5.14 9.21
N TYR A 99 12.65 3.81 9.21
CA TYR A 99 13.30 3.01 10.24
C TYR A 99 14.44 2.18 9.64
N ALA A 100 15.66 2.43 10.11
CA ALA A 100 16.85 1.71 9.66
C ALA A 100 17.24 0.57 10.61
N TYR A 101 16.80 0.63 11.88
CA TYR A 101 17.28 -0.26 12.94
C TYR A 101 16.17 -1.15 13.51
N GLY A 102 15.21 -1.55 12.68
CA GLY A 102 14.22 -2.56 13.04
C GLY A 102 12.90 -2.01 13.57
N GLY A 103 12.71 -0.69 13.66
CA GLY A 103 11.42 -0.05 13.94
C GLY A 103 10.76 -0.59 15.21
N ILE A 104 9.68 -1.36 15.09
CA ILE A 104 9.00 -1.98 16.25
C ILE A 104 9.92 -2.92 17.06
N ALA A 105 10.93 -3.50 16.43
CA ALA A 105 11.92 -4.37 17.06
C ALA A 105 13.19 -3.62 17.46
N SER A 106 13.26 -2.30 17.25
CA SER A 106 14.47 -1.51 17.47
C SER A 106 14.97 -1.62 18.90
N LEU A 107 16.28 -1.52 19.13
CA LEU A 107 16.85 -1.39 20.48
C LEU A 107 16.64 0.02 21.04
N ASP A 108 16.50 1.02 20.17
CA ASP A 108 16.20 2.40 20.56
C ASP A 108 14.72 2.53 20.96
N PRO A 109 14.41 2.88 22.23
CA PRO A 109 13.04 3.09 22.67
C PRO A 109 12.30 4.19 21.90
N GLU A 110 12.99 5.22 21.41
CA GLU A 110 12.36 6.30 20.66
C GLU A 110 11.99 5.84 19.24
N GLU A 111 12.84 5.02 18.60
CA GLU A 111 12.51 4.41 17.30
C GLU A 111 11.32 3.45 17.41
N ARG A 112 11.28 2.61 18.46
CA ARG A 112 10.13 1.73 18.72
C ARG A 112 8.83 2.51 18.88
N LYS A 113 8.85 3.53 19.74
CA LYS A 113 7.67 4.38 19.97
C LYS A 113 7.20 5.06 18.69
N SER A 114 8.13 5.61 17.90
CA SER A 114 7.81 6.22 16.60
C SER A 114 7.17 5.20 15.64
N ALA A 115 7.69 3.98 15.59
CA ALA A 115 7.16 2.91 14.75
C ALA A 115 5.75 2.45 15.18
N GLU A 116 5.48 2.39 16.48
CA GLU A 116 4.15 2.13 17.05
C GLU A 116 3.15 3.20 16.58
N GLU A 117 3.47 4.48 16.79
CA GLU A 117 2.62 5.62 16.36
C GLU A 117 2.40 5.64 14.84
N PHE A 118 3.39 5.22 14.05
CA PHE A 118 3.29 5.11 12.60
C PHE A 118 2.36 3.95 12.18
N GLY A 119 2.44 2.81 12.86
CA GLY A 119 1.53 1.69 12.70
C GLY A 119 0.09 2.08 13.07
N GLU A 120 -0.12 2.73 14.21
CA GLU A 120 -1.43 3.19 14.66
C GLU A 120 -2.09 4.14 13.65
N ARG A 121 -1.33 5.10 13.10
CA ARG A 121 -1.82 5.98 12.03
C ARG A 121 -2.22 5.22 10.77
N THR A 122 -1.45 4.21 10.38
CA THR A 122 -1.81 3.32 9.25
C THR A 122 -3.18 2.67 9.50
N VAL A 123 -3.41 2.11 10.69
CA VAL A 123 -4.68 1.48 11.08
C VAL A 123 -5.81 2.51 11.08
N ALA A 124 -5.59 3.68 11.69
CA ALA A 124 -6.59 4.74 11.80
C ALA A 124 -7.07 5.23 10.42
N LEU A 125 -6.14 5.42 9.47
CA LEU A 125 -6.52 5.81 8.10
C LEU A 125 -7.26 4.70 7.35
N THR A 126 -6.90 3.44 7.61
CA THR A 126 -7.50 2.26 6.98
C THR A 126 -8.95 2.04 7.41
N TYR A 127 -9.21 2.18 8.72
CA TYR A 127 -10.55 2.07 9.30
C TYR A 127 -11.36 3.38 9.24
N GLY A 128 -10.70 4.52 9.01
CA GLY A 128 -11.34 5.83 8.85
C GLY A 128 -11.64 6.13 7.38
N PRO A 129 -10.94 7.07 6.74
CA PRO A 129 -11.25 7.54 5.38
C PRO A 129 -11.30 6.43 4.32
N LEU A 130 -10.45 5.40 4.44
CA LEU A 130 -10.39 4.31 3.45
C LEU A 130 -11.53 3.28 3.60
N ARG A 131 -12.27 3.28 4.72
CA ARG A 131 -13.29 2.27 5.05
C ARG A 131 -14.40 2.14 4.01
N LYS A 132 -14.75 3.25 3.33
CA LYS A 132 -15.79 3.28 2.29
C LYS A 132 -15.40 2.51 1.03
N ALA A 133 -14.11 2.28 0.80
CA ALA A 133 -13.58 1.54 -0.35
C ALA A 133 -13.39 0.04 -0.09
N TRP A 134 -13.81 -0.47 1.08
CA TRP A 134 -13.70 -1.89 1.40
C TRP A 134 -14.73 -2.71 0.63
N HIS A 135 -14.40 -3.96 0.33
CA HIS A 135 -15.33 -4.89 -0.27
C HIS A 135 -16.53 -5.13 0.66
N PRO A 136 -17.79 -5.22 0.17
CA PRO A 136 -18.98 -5.40 1.02
C PRO A 136 -19.06 -6.77 1.71
N ASP A 137 -18.45 -7.80 1.12
CA ASP A 137 -18.24 -9.12 1.74
C ASP A 137 -17.12 -9.07 2.79
N PRO A 138 -17.40 -9.32 4.08
CA PRO A 138 -16.40 -9.30 5.15
C PRO A 138 -15.24 -10.29 4.96
N SER A 139 -15.45 -11.38 4.22
CA SER A 139 -14.38 -12.34 3.91
C SER A 139 -13.31 -11.78 2.97
N LYS A 140 -13.56 -10.60 2.38
CA LYS A 140 -12.66 -9.89 1.48
C LYS A 140 -12.28 -8.50 1.98
N TYR A 141 -12.47 -8.23 3.27
CA TYR A 141 -11.96 -6.99 3.87
C TYR A 141 -10.43 -6.89 3.71
N PRO A 142 -9.90 -5.66 3.61
CA PRO A 142 -8.47 -5.49 3.41
C PRO A 142 -7.67 -6.02 4.58
N THR A 143 -6.49 -6.55 4.28
CA THR A 143 -5.53 -6.99 5.30
C THR A 143 -4.53 -5.87 5.58
N ILE A 144 -4.14 -5.71 6.85
CA ILE A 144 -2.96 -4.92 7.22
C ILE A 144 -1.78 -5.87 7.24
N VAL A 145 -0.82 -5.68 6.33
CA VAL A 145 0.40 -6.47 6.25
C VAL A 145 1.52 -5.72 6.95
N ILE A 146 2.30 -6.43 7.77
CA ILE A 146 3.53 -5.94 8.38
C ILE A 146 4.70 -6.58 7.63
N TRP A 147 5.41 -5.78 6.83
CA TRP A 147 6.58 -6.27 6.10
C TRP A 147 7.87 -6.03 6.89
N ASN A 148 8.58 -7.13 7.17
CA ASN A 148 9.80 -7.13 7.96
C ASN A 148 11.06 -6.70 7.16
N GLY A 149 10.92 -5.73 6.24
CA GLY A 149 12.07 -5.10 5.59
C GLY A 149 12.77 -4.07 6.49
N SER A 150 12.05 -3.56 7.49
CA SER A 150 12.54 -2.54 8.44
C SER A 150 11.89 -2.64 9.81
N PHE A 151 11.13 -3.72 10.04
CA PHE A 151 10.46 -4.04 11.30
C PHE A 151 11.05 -5.30 11.93
N GLY A 152 12.38 -5.34 11.95
CA GLY A 152 13.19 -6.44 12.43
C GLY A 152 14.64 -6.28 12.00
N TYR A 153 15.43 -7.33 12.23
CA TYR A 153 16.86 -7.37 11.96
C TYR A 153 17.20 -8.52 11.01
N ASP A 154 18.30 -8.38 10.28
CA ASP A 154 18.90 -9.45 9.47
C ASP A 154 19.25 -10.69 10.32
N LEU A 155 19.54 -10.50 11.61
CA LEU A 155 19.89 -11.54 12.56
C LEU A 155 18.93 -11.55 13.75
N ALA A 156 18.40 -12.73 14.06
CA ALA A 156 17.62 -12.96 15.28
C ALA A 156 18.57 -13.16 16.49
N SER A 157 19.40 -12.17 16.81
CA SER A 157 20.25 -12.17 18.00
C SER A 157 19.77 -11.16 19.03
N VAL A 158 20.24 -11.30 20.27
CA VAL A 158 20.20 -10.19 21.22
C VAL A 158 21.01 -9.03 20.64
N GLY A 159 20.51 -7.81 20.80
CA GLY A 159 21.29 -6.60 20.52
C GLY A 159 22.52 -6.55 21.43
N ILE A 160 23.68 -6.19 20.87
CA ILE A 160 24.91 -5.92 21.63
C ILE A 160 24.97 -4.43 21.94
#